data_AF-A0A9E7LB41-F1
#
_entry.id   AF-A0A9E7LB41-F1
#
_cell.length_a   1.000
_cell.length_b   1.000
_cell.length_c   1.000
_cell.angle_alpha   90.00
_cell.angle_beta   90.00
_cell.angle_gamma   90.00
#
_symmetry.space_group_name_H-M   'P 1'
#
loop_
_entity.id
_entity.type
_entity.pdbx_description
1 polymer ?
#
loop_
_entity_poly.entity_id
_entity_poly.type
_entity_poly.pdbx_seq_one_letter_code
_entity_poly.pdbx_strand_id
1 'polypeptide(L)'
;MSPSFDCSSSTLLCAEDNDSILGFDDEEEEEAGNRLSWVPEPKRCDFYGDSLVDFPLQSDEFLSLLVEREVEHLPREDYGERLRSGALEPSIRRDAIDWMWKVHAYYNFGPLTAYLSVNYFDRFLSEYELPQGKPWMTQLLSVACLSLAAKMEKTDVPQSPDLQDGEAKYVFEARVIMRMELMVLNTLKWRMQAVTPFSFIDFFLHKFNGDNAPNKSSIVRSSELILSTTRGAFLPQLPSVIAAAIALLVRGEIQNQDVQKALSCCSHVAEEGVLECYEVIQDKVLMRKQSAKDVSPSASSVPPSPIGVLDAPCLSYKSDDATVVSHATCLGTSPATKRRKDHCRKA
;
A
#
# COMPACT_ATOMS: atom_id res chain seq x y z
N MET A 1 -27.33 55.22 16.99
CA MET A 1 -25.99 54.65 17.23
C MET A 1 -25.92 53.40 16.38
N SER A 2 -25.09 53.43 15.36
CA SER A 2 -25.02 52.40 14.32
C SER A 2 -23.55 52.12 14.05
N PRO A 3 -23.05 50.89 14.19
CA PRO A 3 -21.66 50.58 13.88
C PRO A 3 -21.49 50.44 12.36
N SER A 4 -20.51 51.14 11.82
CA SER A 4 -19.98 50.93 10.47
C SER A 4 -19.25 49.60 10.38
N PHE A 5 -19.39 48.91 9.24
CA PHE A 5 -18.45 47.87 8.83
C PHE A 5 -17.82 48.30 7.51
N ASP A 6 -16.54 48.62 7.56
CA ASP A 6 -15.76 49.00 6.38
C ASP A 6 -15.52 47.77 5.49
N CYS A 7 -15.81 47.93 4.19
CA CYS A 7 -15.54 46.92 3.18
C CYS A 7 -14.09 47.06 2.67
N SER A 8 -13.15 46.39 3.33
CA SER A 8 -11.78 46.24 2.83
C SER A 8 -11.65 44.94 2.01
N SER A 9 -11.97 45.03 0.72
CA SER A 9 -11.59 44.03 -0.29
C SER A 9 -10.34 44.45 -1.06
N SER A 10 -9.63 43.47 -1.62
CA SER A 10 -8.31 43.55 -2.26
C SER A 10 -7.15 43.70 -1.26
N THR A 11 -6.03 42.96 -1.36
CA THR A 11 -5.44 42.34 -2.56
C THR A 11 -4.69 41.05 -2.21
N LEU A 12 -5.02 39.94 -2.87
CA LEU A 12 -4.14 38.76 -2.97
C LEU A 12 -4.03 38.36 -4.44
N LEU A 13 -3.01 38.91 -5.11
CA LEU A 13 -2.54 38.50 -6.41
C LEU A 13 -1.03 38.32 -6.30
N CYS A 14 -0.60 37.09 -6.03
CA CYS A 14 0.77 36.69 -6.34
C CYS A 14 0.79 36.36 -7.84
N ALA A 15 1.57 37.10 -8.62
CA ALA A 15 1.88 36.70 -9.97
C ALA A 15 2.90 35.56 -9.90
N GLU A 16 2.58 34.40 -10.47
CA GLU A 16 3.55 33.34 -10.72
C GLU A 16 4.01 33.46 -12.17
N ASP A 17 5.26 33.88 -12.36
CA ASP A 17 5.90 33.92 -13.67
C ASP A 17 6.09 32.49 -14.19
N ASN A 18 5.39 32.19 -15.29
CA ASN A 18 5.31 30.84 -15.85
C ASN A 18 6.31 30.67 -17.00
N ASP A 19 7.59 30.52 -16.67
CA ASP A 19 8.63 30.14 -17.63
C ASP A 19 9.71 29.25 -16.99
N SER A 20 10.28 28.31 -17.77
CA SER A 20 11.38 27.39 -17.41
C SER A 20 11.12 26.22 -16.42
N ILE A 21 10.09 25.40 -16.67
CA ILE A 21 9.86 24.12 -15.95
C ILE A 21 10.74 22.94 -16.44
N LEU A 22 11.52 23.10 -17.52
CA LEU A 22 12.39 22.04 -18.06
C LEU A 22 13.83 22.53 -18.27
N GLY A 23 14.65 22.31 -17.24
CA GLY A 23 16.11 22.39 -17.28
C GLY A 23 16.68 21.39 -16.29
N PHE A 24 17.14 20.24 -16.81
CA PHE A 24 17.97 19.29 -16.07
C PHE A 24 19.39 19.47 -16.61
N ASP A 25 20.19 20.28 -15.92
CA ASP A 25 21.64 20.24 -16.06
C ASP A 25 22.20 19.36 -14.94
N ASP A 26 23.07 18.42 -15.31
CA ASP A 26 23.71 17.49 -14.39
C ASP A 26 24.88 18.20 -13.67
N GLU A 27 24.83 18.29 -12.34
CA GLU A 27 26.01 18.63 -11.51
C GLU A 27 26.14 17.62 -10.35
N GLU A 28 27.36 17.14 -10.13
CA GLU A 28 27.73 16.10 -9.14
C GLU A 28 28.21 16.71 -7.79
N GLU A 29 28.36 15.81 -6.81
CA GLU A 29 29.13 15.89 -5.55
C GLU A 29 28.52 16.53 -4.27
N GLU A 30 28.35 15.63 -3.29
CA GLU A 30 28.68 15.68 -1.86
C GLU A 30 28.44 16.94 -0.99
N GLU A 31 27.71 16.77 0.12
CA GLU A 31 28.39 16.44 1.39
C GLU A 31 27.48 15.71 2.41
N ALA A 32 28.09 15.03 3.38
CA ALA A 32 27.41 14.16 4.34
C ALA A 32 26.96 14.88 5.63
N GLY A 33 25.76 14.56 6.12
CA GLY A 33 25.25 15.05 7.41
C GLY A 33 24.44 14.00 8.16
N ASN A 34 24.90 13.63 9.37
CA ASN A 34 24.32 12.59 10.24
C ASN A 34 22.78 12.61 10.33
N ARG A 35 22.08 11.66 9.69
CA ARG A 35 20.71 11.30 10.08
C ARG A 35 20.74 10.39 11.32
N LEU A 36 20.31 10.94 12.45
CA LEU A 36 20.02 10.17 13.65
C LEU A 36 18.85 9.22 13.34
N SER A 37 19.03 7.91 13.51
CA SER A 37 18.03 6.90 13.14
C SER A 37 16.81 6.94 14.08
N TRP A 38 15.80 7.74 13.71
CA TRP A 38 14.47 7.61 14.28
C TRP A 38 13.81 6.36 13.70
N VAL A 39 13.80 5.29 14.50
CA VAL A 39 12.96 4.11 14.26
C VAL A 39 11.64 4.34 14.99
N PRO A 40 10.51 4.59 14.31
CA PRO A 40 9.23 4.57 14.96
C PRO A 40 8.91 3.11 15.32
N GLU A 41 8.78 2.80 16.60
CA GLU A 41 8.16 1.52 16.98
C GLU A 41 6.75 1.49 16.38
N PRO A 42 6.34 0.40 15.69
CA PRO A 42 5.01 0.29 15.11
C PRO A 42 3.99 0.12 16.23
N LYS A 43 3.54 1.25 16.79
CA LYS A 43 2.35 1.29 17.65
C LYS A 43 1.21 0.68 16.86
N ARG A 44 0.70 -0.43 17.39
CA ARG A 44 -0.44 -1.16 16.84
C ARG A 44 -1.70 -0.31 16.99
N CYS A 45 -1.87 0.66 16.10
CA CYS A 45 -3.11 1.43 16.02
C CYS A 45 -4.25 0.47 15.71
N ASP A 46 -5.28 0.47 16.55
CA ASP A 46 -6.48 -0.31 16.29
C ASP A 46 -7.08 0.13 14.96
N PHE A 47 -7.24 -0.81 14.03
CA PHE A 47 -7.64 -0.57 12.64
C PHE A 47 -8.96 0.21 12.45
N TYR A 48 -9.76 0.36 13.50
CA TYR A 48 -11.01 1.12 13.56
C TYR A 48 -11.14 1.86 14.92
N GLY A 49 -10.02 2.23 15.54
CA GLY A 49 -10.01 3.06 16.75
C GLY A 49 -10.17 4.54 16.39
N ASP A 50 -11.19 5.17 16.96
CA ASP A 50 -11.38 6.63 17.05
C ASP A 50 -11.81 7.42 15.78
N SER A 51 -11.79 6.83 14.58
CA SER A 51 -12.36 7.50 13.37
C SER A 51 -13.81 7.09 13.03
N LEU A 52 -14.44 6.23 13.84
CA LEU A 52 -15.89 6.03 13.76
C LEU A 52 -16.59 7.16 14.54
N VAL A 53 -16.42 8.38 14.01
CA VAL A 53 -17.39 9.45 14.26
C VAL A 53 -18.72 8.88 13.80
N ASP A 54 -19.69 8.89 14.71
CA ASP A 54 -21.06 8.40 14.50
C ASP A 54 -21.78 9.38 13.57
N PHE A 55 -21.34 9.42 12.31
CA PHE A 55 -21.95 10.23 11.27
C PHE A 55 -23.36 9.71 11.05
N PRO A 56 -24.38 10.59 11.04
CA PRO A 56 -25.74 10.17 10.72
C PRO A 56 -25.74 9.39 9.41
N LEU A 57 -26.51 8.29 9.38
CA LEU A 57 -26.74 7.52 8.15
C LEU A 57 -27.00 8.49 7.00
N GLN A 58 -26.15 8.43 5.96
CA GLN A 58 -26.19 9.37 4.86
C GLN A 58 -27.60 9.40 4.27
N SER A 59 -28.20 10.59 4.16
CA SER A 59 -29.52 10.72 3.55
C SER A 59 -29.48 10.29 2.09
N ASP A 60 -30.60 9.75 1.58
CA ASP A 60 -30.72 9.38 0.16
C ASP A 60 -30.40 10.58 -0.76
N GLU A 61 -30.64 11.83 -0.32
CA GLU A 61 -30.24 13.07 -0.99
C GLU A 61 -28.71 13.25 -1.08
N PHE A 62 -27.97 12.99 0.00
CA PHE A 62 -26.51 13.09 0.00
C PHE A 62 -25.87 11.98 -0.84
N LEU A 63 -26.43 10.77 -0.81
CA LEU A 63 -26.00 9.66 -1.67
C LEU A 63 -26.24 9.97 -3.15
N SER A 64 -27.37 10.60 -3.48
CA SER A 64 -27.65 11.07 -4.85
C SER A 64 -26.58 12.06 -5.33
N LEU A 65 -26.19 13.04 -4.49
CA LEU A 65 -25.10 13.98 -4.78
C LEU A 65 -23.74 13.27 -4.95
N LEU A 66 -23.45 12.22 -4.19
CA LEU A 66 -22.24 11.43 -4.38
C LEU A 66 -22.24 10.67 -5.71
N VAL A 67 -23.37 10.08 -6.11
CA VAL A 67 -23.53 9.40 -7.40
C VAL A 67 -23.38 10.38 -8.57
N GLU A 68 -24.00 11.56 -8.50
CA GLU A 68 -23.81 12.62 -9.51
C GLU A 68 -22.33 13.03 -9.66
N ARG A 69 -21.56 13.01 -8.57
CA ARG A 69 -20.15 13.43 -8.55
C ARG A 69 -19.16 12.30 -8.83
N GLU A 70 -19.55 11.03 -8.83
CA GLU A 70 -18.58 9.94 -8.93
C GLU A 70 -17.91 9.86 -10.30
N VAL A 71 -18.64 10.24 -11.36
CA VAL A 71 -18.12 10.35 -12.73
C VAL A 71 -16.99 11.37 -12.86
N GLU A 72 -16.96 12.43 -12.05
CA GLU A 72 -15.89 13.45 -12.04
C GLU A 72 -14.54 12.90 -11.54
N HIS A 73 -14.55 11.72 -10.93
CA HIS A 73 -13.41 11.08 -10.27
C HIS A 73 -13.01 9.77 -10.96
N LEU A 74 -13.55 9.51 -12.16
CA LEU A 74 -13.08 8.45 -13.04
C LEU A 74 -11.91 8.95 -13.93
N PRO A 75 -10.97 8.06 -14.28
CA PRO A 75 -10.10 8.22 -15.44
C PRO A 75 -10.89 8.41 -16.74
N ARG A 76 -10.29 9.03 -17.76
CA ARG A 76 -10.92 9.17 -19.08
C ARG A 76 -11.36 7.84 -19.68
N GLU A 77 -12.44 7.88 -20.45
CA GLU A 77 -13.10 6.70 -21.05
C GLU A 77 -12.13 5.83 -21.88
N ASP A 78 -11.23 6.45 -22.64
CA ASP A 78 -10.22 5.77 -23.47
C ASP A 78 -9.10 5.07 -22.68
N TYR A 79 -8.94 5.36 -21.38
CA TYR A 79 -7.87 4.80 -20.55
C TYR A 79 -7.92 3.27 -20.46
N GLY A 80 -9.12 2.72 -20.28
CA GLY A 80 -9.32 1.26 -20.23
C GLY A 80 -8.99 0.57 -21.55
N GLU A 81 -9.26 1.22 -22.68
CA GLU A 81 -8.91 0.70 -24.01
C GLU A 81 -7.42 0.82 -24.31
N ARG A 82 -6.78 1.93 -23.91
CA ARG A 82 -5.32 2.12 -24.03
C ARG A 82 -4.53 1.11 -23.18
N LEU A 83 -5.03 0.74 -22.00
CA LEU A 83 -4.50 -0.38 -21.20
C LEU A 83 -4.73 -1.74 -21.87
N ARG A 84 -5.92 -2.02 -22.42
CA ARG A 84 -6.22 -3.33 -23.05
C ARG A 84 -5.50 -3.54 -24.38
N SER A 85 -5.31 -2.48 -25.17
CA SER A 85 -4.61 -2.50 -26.46
C SER A 85 -3.08 -2.54 -26.33
N GLY A 86 -2.55 -2.32 -25.12
CA GLY A 86 -1.10 -2.22 -24.87
C GLY A 86 -0.48 -0.90 -25.30
N ALA A 87 -1.28 0.11 -25.68
CA ALA A 87 -0.80 1.48 -25.91
C ALA A 87 -0.23 2.11 -24.62
N LEU A 88 -0.79 1.73 -23.46
CA LEU A 88 -0.16 1.87 -22.16
C LEU A 88 0.32 0.49 -21.70
N GLU A 89 1.59 0.36 -21.30
CA GLU A 89 2.17 -0.91 -20.89
C GLU A 89 1.47 -1.43 -19.60
N PRO A 90 0.73 -2.56 -19.61
CA PRO A 90 -0.08 -2.95 -18.43
C PRO A 90 0.76 -3.32 -17.20
N SER A 91 2.04 -3.63 -17.42
CA SER A 91 3.07 -3.81 -16.39
C SER A 91 3.29 -2.57 -15.55
N ILE A 92 3.39 -1.39 -16.16
CA ILE A 92 3.61 -0.09 -15.50
C ILE A 92 2.57 0.13 -14.39
N ARG A 93 1.29 -0.06 -14.72
CA ARG A 93 0.18 0.07 -13.77
C ARG A 93 0.24 -1.00 -12.67
N ARG A 94 0.45 -2.27 -13.03
CA ARG A 94 0.48 -3.37 -12.05
C ARG A 94 1.64 -3.22 -11.05
N ASP A 95 2.85 -2.99 -11.56
CA ASP A 95 4.06 -2.86 -10.76
C ASP A 95 3.97 -1.63 -9.82
N ALA A 96 3.36 -0.52 -10.28
CA ALA A 96 3.05 0.64 -9.46
C ALA A 96 2.06 0.32 -8.31
N ILE A 97 0.94 -0.34 -8.62
CA ILE A 97 -0.06 -0.73 -7.62
C ILE A 97 0.54 -1.70 -6.59
N ASP A 98 1.32 -2.69 -7.04
CA ASP A 98 1.98 -3.64 -6.12
C ASP A 98 3.00 -2.96 -5.21
N TRP A 99 3.74 -1.95 -5.72
CA TRP A 99 4.62 -1.13 -4.89
C TRP A 99 3.82 -0.29 -3.87
N MET A 100 2.77 0.42 -4.30
CA MET A 100 1.90 1.20 -3.39
C MET A 100 1.32 0.35 -2.27
N TRP A 101 0.90 -0.89 -2.58
CA TRP A 101 0.34 -1.81 -1.60
C TRP A 101 1.37 -2.29 -0.57
N LYS A 102 2.62 -2.52 -0.97
CA LYS A 102 3.73 -2.82 -0.04
C LYS A 102 3.93 -1.66 0.94
N VAL A 103 3.99 -0.43 0.44
CA VAL A 103 4.21 0.77 1.27
C VAL A 103 2.99 1.05 2.17
N HIS A 104 1.76 0.89 1.68
CA HIS A 104 0.53 0.93 2.49
C HIS A 104 0.56 -0.07 3.64
N ALA A 105 0.99 -1.30 3.39
CA ALA A 105 1.10 -2.32 4.43
C ALA A 105 2.23 -2.01 5.44
N TYR A 106 3.36 -1.47 4.97
CA TYR A 106 4.50 -1.10 5.82
C TYR A 106 4.16 0.04 6.79
N TYR A 107 3.57 1.14 6.30
CA TYR A 107 3.17 2.29 7.13
C TYR A 107 1.81 2.15 7.82
N ASN A 108 1.13 1.01 7.65
CA ASN A 108 -0.22 0.77 8.15
C ASN A 108 -1.17 1.95 7.79
N PHE A 109 -1.21 2.31 6.51
CA PHE A 109 -2.16 3.29 6.00
C PHE A 109 -3.59 2.72 5.99
N GLY A 110 -4.59 3.60 5.89
CA GLY A 110 -5.98 3.17 5.77
C GLY A 110 -6.25 2.60 4.37
N PRO A 111 -7.26 1.72 4.21
CA PRO A 111 -7.61 1.18 2.90
C PRO A 111 -8.06 2.27 1.92
N LEU A 112 -8.66 3.36 2.41
CA LEU A 112 -9.01 4.52 1.60
C LEU A 112 -7.75 5.23 1.04
N THR A 113 -6.66 5.34 1.81
CA THR A 113 -5.37 5.85 1.33
C THR A 113 -4.83 5.05 0.14
N ALA A 114 -4.85 3.72 0.21
CA ALA A 114 -4.40 2.88 -0.91
C ALA A 114 -5.35 2.91 -2.12
N TYR A 115 -6.65 3.13 -1.91
CA TYR A 115 -7.58 3.31 -3.02
C TYR A 115 -7.38 4.66 -3.71
N LEU A 116 -7.23 5.74 -2.93
CA LEU A 116 -6.97 7.09 -3.44
C LEU A 116 -5.64 7.17 -4.19
N SER A 117 -4.58 6.50 -3.71
CA SER A 117 -3.29 6.49 -4.43
C SER A 117 -3.41 5.87 -5.82
N VAL A 118 -4.21 4.81 -5.99
CA VAL A 118 -4.49 4.23 -7.31
C VAL A 118 -5.45 5.10 -8.13
N ASN A 119 -6.48 5.72 -7.52
CA ASN A 119 -7.37 6.65 -8.21
C ASN A 119 -6.61 7.83 -8.83
N TYR A 120 -5.70 8.45 -8.07
CA TYR A 120 -4.89 9.57 -8.57
C TYR A 120 -3.96 9.13 -9.68
N PHE A 121 -3.33 7.95 -9.55
CA PHE A 121 -2.42 7.39 -10.53
C PHE A 121 -3.13 7.08 -11.86
N ASP A 122 -4.27 6.38 -11.81
CA ASP A 122 -5.05 6.04 -13.01
C ASP A 122 -5.63 7.28 -13.69
N ARG A 123 -6.14 8.25 -12.93
CA ARG A 123 -6.62 9.53 -13.48
C ARG A 123 -5.48 10.33 -14.13
N PHE A 124 -4.31 10.40 -13.47
CA PHE A 124 -3.15 11.08 -14.03
C PHE A 124 -2.70 10.46 -15.36
N LEU A 125 -2.55 9.13 -15.42
CA LEU A 125 -2.16 8.43 -16.65
C LEU A 125 -3.21 8.49 -17.76
N SER A 126 -4.48 8.74 -17.43
CA SER A 126 -5.52 8.95 -18.44
C SER A 126 -5.35 10.27 -19.20
N GLU A 127 -4.83 11.31 -18.53
CA GLU A 127 -4.60 12.65 -19.09
C GLU A 127 -3.15 12.88 -19.55
N TYR A 128 -2.17 12.22 -18.93
CA TYR A 128 -0.75 12.46 -19.14
C TYR A 128 -0.02 11.19 -19.57
N GLU A 129 0.63 11.23 -20.74
CA GLU A 129 1.46 10.13 -21.24
C GLU A 129 2.89 10.24 -20.69
N LEU A 130 3.32 9.22 -19.93
CA LEU A 130 4.69 9.17 -19.43
C LEU A 130 5.68 8.93 -20.58
N PRO A 131 6.81 9.66 -20.63
CA PRO A 131 7.88 9.42 -21.59
C PRO A 131 8.38 7.96 -21.59
N GLN A 132 8.40 7.37 -22.78
CA GLN A 132 8.87 6.00 -23.00
C GLN A 132 10.36 5.85 -22.61
N GLY A 133 10.72 4.66 -22.12
CA GLY A 133 12.10 4.35 -21.69
C GLY A 133 12.53 4.96 -20.35
N LYS A 134 11.63 5.63 -19.61
CA LYS A 134 11.91 6.22 -18.28
C LYS A 134 11.09 5.55 -17.15
N PRO A 135 11.34 4.28 -16.80
CA PRO A 135 10.55 3.54 -15.79
C PRO A 135 10.61 4.16 -14.39
N TRP A 136 11.62 4.99 -14.10
CA TRP A 136 11.69 5.76 -12.86
C TRP A 136 10.55 6.77 -12.73
N MET A 137 10.01 7.31 -13.84
CA MET A 137 8.91 8.27 -13.79
C MET A 137 7.62 7.64 -13.27
N THR A 138 7.38 6.36 -13.59
CA THR A 138 6.28 5.57 -13.02
C THR A 138 6.42 5.45 -11.50
N GLN A 139 7.62 5.16 -11.01
CA GLN A 139 7.83 5.02 -9.57
C GLN A 139 7.70 6.38 -8.86
N LEU A 140 8.24 7.46 -9.44
CA LEU A 140 8.08 8.82 -8.92
C LEU A 140 6.61 9.24 -8.87
N LEU A 141 5.83 8.98 -9.92
CA LEU A 141 4.37 9.15 -9.93
C LEU A 141 3.71 8.34 -8.81
N SER A 142 4.16 7.10 -8.59
CA SER A 142 3.61 6.22 -7.55
C SER A 142 3.86 6.76 -6.15
N VAL A 143 5.08 7.24 -5.87
CA VAL A 143 5.45 7.90 -4.61
C VAL A 143 4.62 9.16 -4.39
N ALA A 144 4.48 10.02 -5.41
CA ALA A 144 3.69 11.25 -5.34
C ALA A 144 2.20 11.00 -5.10
N CYS A 145 1.58 10.08 -5.85
CA CYS A 145 0.17 9.72 -5.66
C CYS A 145 -0.10 9.13 -4.28
N LEU A 146 0.80 8.30 -3.74
CA LEU A 146 0.67 7.75 -2.39
C LEU A 146 0.87 8.81 -1.30
N SER A 147 1.85 9.70 -1.46
CA SER A 147 2.10 10.79 -0.50
C SER A 147 0.94 11.79 -0.47
N LEU A 148 0.38 12.15 -1.62
CA LEU A 148 -0.86 12.93 -1.72
C LEU A 148 -2.05 12.21 -1.08
N ALA A 149 -2.23 10.91 -1.32
CA ALA A 149 -3.32 10.15 -0.71
C ALA A 149 -3.19 10.09 0.81
N ALA A 150 -1.97 9.94 1.35
CA ALA A 150 -1.74 9.98 2.78
C ALA A 150 -2.03 11.38 3.37
N LYS A 151 -1.63 12.47 2.68
CA LYS A 151 -1.90 13.86 3.07
C LYS A 151 -3.38 14.25 3.04
N MET A 152 -4.19 13.59 2.21
CA MET A 152 -5.65 13.79 2.20
C MET A 152 -6.37 13.06 3.36
N GLU A 153 -5.78 12.00 3.89
CA GLU A 153 -6.41 11.08 4.86
C GLU A 153 -5.90 11.23 6.29
N LYS A 154 -4.63 11.61 6.48
CA LYS A 154 -3.98 11.76 7.78
C LYS A 154 -3.39 13.16 7.93
N THR A 155 -3.57 13.76 9.11
CA THR A 155 -2.95 15.04 9.48
C THR A 155 -1.46 14.92 9.78
N ASP A 156 -0.99 13.73 10.20
CA ASP A 156 0.41 13.40 10.39
C ASP A 156 0.82 12.28 9.42
N VAL A 157 1.80 12.57 8.57
CA VAL A 157 2.25 11.73 7.45
C VAL A 157 3.78 11.73 7.46
N PRO A 158 4.44 10.55 7.29
CA PRO A 158 5.90 10.50 7.12
C PRO A 158 6.36 11.44 6.01
N GLN A 159 7.59 11.97 6.11
CA GLN A 159 8.07 12.86 5.05
C GLN A 159 8.10 12.12 3.72
N SER A 160 7.75 12.79 2.62
CA SER A 160 7.65 12.16 1.30
C SER A 160 8.89 11.33 0.88
N PRO A 161 10.14 11.69 1.24
CA PRO A 161 11.30 10.82 0.99
C PRO A 161 11.30 9.50 1.76
N ASP A 162 10.80 9.51 3.00
CA ASP A 162 10.81 8.34 3.89
C ASP A 162 9.82 7.27 3.36
N LEU A 163 8.72 7.67 2.70
CA LEU A 163 7.74 6.77 2.05
C LEU A 163 8.32 5.82 0.97
N GLN A 164 9.62 5.91 0.67
CA GLN A 164 10.33 5.10 -0.31
C GLN A 164 10.94 3.82 0.26
N ASP A 165 10.87 3.59 1.58
CA ASP A 165 11.48 2.43 2.27
C ASP A 165 10.90 1.04 1.87
N GLY A 166 9.93 0.98 0.95
CA GLY A 166 9.31 -0.26 0.45
C GLY A 166 9.91 -0.79 -0.86
N GLU A 167 11.16 -1.30 -0.83
CA GLU A 167 11.84 -1.95 -1.98
C GLU A 167 11.83 -1.10 -3.27
N ALA A 168 11.95 0.23 -3.11
CA ALA A 168 12.06 1.18 -4.22
C ALA A 168 13.24 0.85 -5.15
N LYS A 169 13.00 0.78 -6.48
CA LYS A 169 14.05 0.60 -7.49
C LYS A 169 14.88 1.88 -7.69
N TYR A 170 14.23 3.03 -7.48
CA TYR A 170 14.79 4.37 -7.57
C TYR A 170 14.46 5.15 -6.30
N VAL A 171 15.38 5.99 -5.82
CA VAL A 171 15.17 6.87 -4.67
C VAL A 171 15.21 8.31 -5.16
N PHE A 172 14.23 9.11 -4.74
CA PHE A 172 14.05 10.50 -5.16
C PHE A 172 14.18 11.47 -3.98
N GLU A 173 14.73 12.65 -4.24
CA GLU A 173 14.75 13.75 -3.28
C GLU A 173 13.35 14.31 -3.01
N ALA A 174 13.18 14.92 -1.83
CA ALA A 174 11.95 15.62 -1.45
C ALA A 174 11.48 16.64 -2.51
N ARG A 175 12.42 17.39 -3.11
CA ARG A 175 12.12 18.41 -4.14
C ARG A 175 11.56 17.80 -5.42
N VAL A 176 12.09 16.64 -5.83
CA VAL A 176 11.63 15.91 -7.03
C VAL A 176 10.24 15.34 -6.79
N ILE A 177 9.99 14.76 -5.61
CA ILE A 177 8.67 14.26 -5.23
C ILE A 177 7.66 15.42 -5.18
N MET A 178 7.98 16.54 -4.52
CA MET A 178 7.09 17.70 -4.41
C MET A 178 6.73 18.31 -5.79
N ARG A 179 7.67 18.36 -6.74
CA ARG A 179 7.37 18.75 -8.13
C ARG A 179 6.37 17.80 -8.78
N MET A 180 6.54 16.49 -8.59
CA MET A 180 5.59 15.50 -9.11
C MET A 180 4.22 15.59 -8.43
N GLU A 181 4.16 15.86 -7.12
CA GLU A 181 2.91 16.10 -6.41
C GLU A 181 2.14 17.29 -6.99
N LEU A 182 2.83 18.41 -7.25
CA LEU A 182 2.24 19.58 -7.90
C LEU A 182 1.76 19.29 -9.32
N MET A 183 2.50 18.48 -10.09
CA MET A 183 2.04 18.02 -11.41
C MET A 183 0.75 17.18 -11.29
N VAL A 184 0.68 16.25 -10.34
CA VAL A 184 -0.54 15.45 -10.10
C VAL A 184 -1.71 16.35 -9.67
N LEU A 185 -1.50 17.25 -8.72
CA LEU A 185 -2.52 18.20 -8.27
C LEU A 185 -3.08 19.05 -9.42
N ASN A 186 -2.20 19.61 -10.25
CA ASN A 186 -2.60 20.44 -11.39
C ASN A 186 -3.33 19.62 -12.48
N THR A 187 -2.82 18.44 -12.84
CA THR A 187 -3.48 17.54 -13.81
C THR A 187 -4.88 17.12 -13.32
N LEU A 188 -5.02 16.81 -12.03
CA LEU A 188 -6.31 16.45 -11.41
C LEU A 188 -7.17 17.66 -11.02
N LYS A 189 -6.77 18.88 -11.40
CA LYS A 189 -7.48 20.15 -11.11
C LYS A 189 -7.80 20.30 -9.62
N TRP A 190 -6.89 19.83 -8.76
CA TRP A 190 -7.00 19.80 -7.29
C TRP A 190 -8.21 19.00 -6.75
N ARG A 191 -8.89 18.20 -7.59
CA ARG A 191 -10.02 17.33 -7.22
C ARG A 191 -9.51 16.03 -6.58
N MET A 192 -8.93 16.18 -5.39
CA MET A 192 -8.30 15.09 -4.63
C MET A 192 -9.30 14.34 -3.74
N GLN A 193 -10.33 15.01 -3.21
CA GLN A 193 -11.38 14.36 -2.44
C GLN A 193 -12.35 13.57 -3.36
N ALA A 194 -11.86 12.45 -3.89
CA ALA A 194 -12.59 11.60 -4.79
C ALA A 194 -13.76 10.88 -4.10
N VAL A 195 -14.86 10.71 -4.82
CA VAL A 195 -15.91 9.77 -4.41
C VAL A 195 -15.37 8.35 -4.61
N THR A 196 -15.50 7.49 -3.60
CA THR A 196 -14.94 6.12 -3.62
C THR A 196 -15.98 5.10 -3.16
N PRO A 197 -15.77 3.79 -3.38
CA PRO A 197 -16.68 2.76 -2.87
C PRO A 197 -16.83 2.82 -1.34
N PHE A 198 -15.82 3.31 -0.61
CA PHE A 198 -15.89 3.53 0.83
C PHE A 198 -16.93 4.59 1.22
N SER A 199 -17.25 5.54 0.34
CA SER A 199 -18.28 6.55 0.56
C SER A 199 -19.69 5.94 0.62
N PHE A 200 -19.91 4.79 -0.03
CA PHE A 200 -21.20 4.13 -0.19
C PHE A 200 -21.35 2.81 0.60
N ILE A 201 -20.24 2.15 0.94
CA ILE A 201 -20.27 0.75 1.41
C ILE A 201 -21.05 0.57 2.73
N ASP A 202 -20.92 1.50 3.67
CA ASP A 202 -21.59 1.42 4.97
C ASP A 202 -23.11 1.48 4.81
N PHE A 203 -23.61 2.41 3.99
CA PHE A 203 -25.03 2.53 3.63
C PHE A 203 -25.59 1.24 3.02
N PHE A 204 -24.91 0.67 2.01
CA PHE A 204 -25.39 -0.57 1.39
C PHE A 204 -25.38 -1.76 2.36
N LEU A 205 -24.35 -1.89 3.20
CA LEU A 205 -24.31 -2.92 4.24
C LEU A 205 -25.45 -2.74 5.26
N HIS A 206 -25.72 -1.52 5.71
CA HIS A 206 -26.81 -1.20 6.63
C HIS A 206 -28.17 -1.60 6.03
N LYS A 207 -28.45 -1.14 4.79
CA LYS A 207 -29.71 -1.37 4.09
C LYS A 207 -29.96 -2.85 3.80
N PHE A 208 -28.95 -3.60 3.34
CA PHE A 208 -29.09 -5.04 3.07
C PHE A 208 -29.22 -5.89 4.34
N ASN A 209 -28.73 -5.39 5.48
CA ASN A 209 -28.94 -5.99 6.79
C ASN A 209 -30.29 -5.61 7.43
N GLY A 210 -31.20 -4.94 6.71
CA GLY A 210 -32.50 -4.53 7.22
C GLY A 210 -32.40 -3.41 8.25
N ASP A 211 -31.58 -2.41 7.95
CA ASP A 211 -31.26 -1.25 8.77
C ASP A 211 -30.66 -1.59 10.15
N ASN A 212 -29.86 -2.67 10.17
CA ASN A 212 -29.02 -3.04 11.31
C ASN A 212 -27.56 -2.67 11.04
N ALA A 213 -26.89 -2.14 12.07
CA ALA A 213 -25.49 -1.76 12.02
C ALA A 213 -24.60 -2.91 11.48
N PRO A 214 -23.72 -2.65 10.50
CA PRO A 214 -22.87 -3.70 9.93
C PRO A 214 -21.86 -4.23 10.94
N ASN A 215 -21.69 -5.55 10.97
CA ASN A 215 -20.68 -6.16 11.83
C ASN A 215 -19.26 -5.83 11.34
N LYS A 216 -18.31 -5.69 12.27
CA LYS A 216 -16.91 -5.32 11.97
C LYS A 216 -16.23 -6.22 10.93
N SER A 217 -16.57 -7.51 10.90
CA SER A 217 -16.08 -8.46 9.89
C SER A 217 -16.58 -8.14 8.47
N SER A 218 -17.81 -7.65 8.32
CA SER A 218 -18.36 -7.24 7.01
C SER A 218 -17.67 -5.98 6.50
N ILE A 219 -17.40 -5.01 7.39
CA ILE A 219 -16.67 -3.78 7.05
C ILE A 219 -15.25 -4.12 6.59
N VAL A 220 -14.49 -4.89 7.39
CA VAL A 220 -13.12 -5.33 7.05
C VAL A 220 -13.11 -6.10 5.72
N ARG A 221 -14.00 -7.07 5.55
CA ARG A 221 -14.12 -7.86 4.33
C ARG A 221 -14.47 -7.01 3.10
N SER A 222 -15.33 -6.01 3.27
CA SER A 222 -15.67 -5.08 2.19
C SER A 222 -14.46 -4.25 1.79
N SER A 223 -13.71 -3.72 2.75
CA SER A 223 -12.47 -2.96 2.49
C SER A 223 -11.42 -3.79 1.73
N GLU A 224 -11.23 -5.06 2.09
CA GLU A 224 -10.36 -5.99 1.36
C GLU A 224 -10.82 -6.23 -0.09
N LEU A 225 -12.13 -6.38 -0.29
CA LEU A 225 -12.73 -6.57 -1.62
C LEU A 225 -12.63 -5.31 -2.47
N ILE A 226 -12.91 -4.13 -1.91
CA ILE A 226 -12.80 -2.82 -2.59
C ILE A 226 -11.37 -2.64 -3.08
N LEU A 227 -10.38 -2.85 -2.21
CA LEU A 227 -8.97 -2.83 -2.61
C LEU A 227 -8.70 -3.84 -3.73
N SER A 228 -9.19 -5.08 -3.62
CA SER A 228 -8.96 -6.10 -4.67
C SER A 228 -9.46 -5.72 -6.07
N THR A 229 -10.46 -4.83 -6.19
CA THR A 229 -10.91 -4.31 -7.50
C THR A 229 -9.82 -3.54 -8.23
N THR A 230 -9.01 -2.74 -7.51
CA THR A 230 -7.99 -1.84 -8.09
C THR A 230 -6.91 -2.59 -8.89
N ARG A 231 -6.58 -3.82 -8.48
CA ARG A 231 -5.57 -4.68 -9.13
C ARG A 231 -6.02 -5.33 -10.44
N GLY A 232 -7.31 -5.30 -10.76
CA GLY A 232 -7.85 -5.92 -11.97
C GLY A 232 -7.49 -5.17 -13.25
N ALA A 233 -7.78 -5.79 -14.39
CA ALA A 233 -7.91 -5.05 -15.65
C ALA A 233 -8.95 -3.94 -15.47
N PHE A 234 -8.65 -2.74 -15.95
CA PHE A 234 -9.46 -1.55 -15.71
C PHE A 234 -10.83 -1.69 -16.40
N LEU A 235 -11.86 -1.89 -15.59
CA LEU A 235 -13.25 -1.66 -15.96
C LEU A 235 -13.62 -0.30 -15.36
N PRO A 236 -14.14 0.67 -16.14
CA PRO A 236 -14.68 1.92 -15.62
C PRO A 236 -15.99 1.64 -14.87
N GLN A 237 -15.87 1.10 -13.67
CA GLN A 237 -16.99 0.80 -12.78
C GLN A 237 -17.19 1.97 -11.82
N LEU A 238 -18.42 2.46 -11.75
CA LEU A 238 -18.83 3.51 -10.83
C LEU A 238 -18.56 3.08 -9.38
N PRO A 239 -17.94 3.91 -8.53
CA PRO A 239 -17.76 3.64 -7.10
C PRO A 239 -19.00 3.11 -6.36
N SER A 240 -20.19 3.61 -6.69
CA SER A 240 -21.50 3.18 -6.19
C SER A 240 -21.82 1.73 -6.58
N VAL A 241 -21.64 1.38 -7.86
CA VAL A 241 -21.80 0.02 -8.41
C VAL A 241 -20.86 -0.97 -7.70
N ILE A 242 -19.58 -0.60 -7.53
CA ILE A 242 -18.59 -1.42 -6.82
C ILE A 242 -19.03 -1.67 -5.38
N ALA A 243 -19.48 -0.63 -4.67
CA ALA A 243 -19.92 -0.74 -3.28
C ALA A 243 -21.17 -1.63 -3.13
N ALA A 244 -22.17 -1.45 -4.00
CA ALA A 244 -23.39 -2.26 -4.00
C ALA A 244 -23.07 -3.75 -4.25
N ALA A 245 -22.28 -4.06 -5.28
CA ALA A 245 -21.87 -5.42 -5.60
C ALA A 245 -21.09 -6.09 -4.47
N ILE A 246 -20.18 -5.36 -3.81
CA ILE A 246 -19.41 -5.87 -2.67
C ILE A 246 -20.29 -6.09 -1.44
N ALA A 247 -21.21 -5.18 -1.12
CA ALA A 247 -22.12 -5.35 0.00
C ALA A 247 -23.04 -6.58 -0.19
N LEU A 248 -23.53 -6.83 -1.41
CA LEU A 248 -24.25 -8.07 -1.76
C LEU A 248 -23.36 -9.31 -1.54
N LEU A 249 -22.12 -9.30 -2.03
CA LEU A 249 -21.18 -10.42 -1.91
C LEU A 249 -20.73 -10.70 -0.47
N VAL A 250 -20.67 -9.67 0.37
CA VAL A 250 -20.33 -9.79 1.80
C VAL A 250 -21.49 -10.36 2.61
N ARG A 251 -22.73 -10.00 2.26
CA ARG A 251 -23.94 -10.59 2.84
C ARG A 251 -24.16 -12.05 2.44
N GLY A 252 -23.75 -12.43 1.23
CA GLY A 252 -23.68 -13.82 0.79
C GLY A 252 -24.57 -14.13 -0.41
N GLU A 253 -25.67 -14.86 -0.17
CA GLU A 253 -26.62 -15.24 -1.22
C GLU A 253 -27.36 -14.01 -1.76
N ILE A 254 -27.35 -13.83 -3.08
CA ILE A 254 -28.20 -12.84 -3.74
C ILE A 254 -29.64 -13.34 -3.69
N GLN A 255 -30.53 -12.56 -3.09
CA GLN A 255 -31.96 -12.65 -3.38
C GLN A 255 -32.32 -11.50 -4.33
N ASN A 256 -33.23 -11.73 -5.26
CA ASN A 256 -33.66 -10.70 -6.23
C ASN A 256 -34.19 -9.43 -5.53
N GLN A 257 -34.78 -9.58 -4.34
CA GLN A 257 -35.21 -8.48 -3.47
C GLN A 257 -34.06 -7.56 -3.01
N ASP A 258 -32.82 -8.04 -2.93
CA ASP A 258 -31.70 -7.26 -2.42
C ASP A 258 -31.05 -6.42 -3.53
N VAL A 259 -31.05 -6.94 -4.76
CA VAL A 259 -30.75 -6.16 -5.97
C VAL A 259 -31.79 -5.05 -6.13
N GLN A 260 -33.09 -5.38 -6.01
CA GLN A 260 -34.16 -4.38 -6.01
C GLN A 260 -34.02 -3.32 -4.90
N LYS A 261 -33.58 -3.71 -3.68
CA LYS A 261 -33.28 -2.74 -2.60
C LYS A 261 -32.12 -1.82 -2.95
N ALA A 262 -31.08 -2.31 -3.62
CA ALA A 262 -29.94 -1.50 -4.07
C ALA A 262 -30.41 -0.42 -5.05
N LEU A 263 -31.19 -0.83 -6.05
CA LEU A 263 -31.74 0.01 -7.10
C LEU A 263 -32.73 1.05 -6.56
N SER A 264 -33.56 0.67 -5.59
CA SER A 264 -34.59 1.55 -5.02
C SER A 264 -34.06 2.80 -4.31
N CYS A 265 -32.77 2.83 -3.94
CA CYS A 265 -32.15 3.97 -3.26
C CYS A 265 -30.95 4.59 -3.99
N CYS A 266 -30.58 4.05 -5.14
CA CYS A 266 -29.66 4.71 -6.07
C CYS A 266 -30.24 4.59 -7.47
N SER A 267 -31.20 5.46 -7.81
CA SER A 267 -31.94 5.46 -9.08
C SER A 267 -31.06 5.60 -10.34
N HIS A 268 -29.80 6.00 -10.17
CA HIS A 268 -28.80 6.15 -11.22
C HIS A 268 -27.83 4.95 -11.32
N VAL A 269 -27.89 4.00 -10.39
CA VAL A 269 -27.13 2.74 -10.43
C VAL A 269 -27.90 1.73 -11.26
N ALA A 270 -27.32 1.27 -12.38
CA ALA A 270 -27.96 0.28 -13.26
C ALA A 270 -27.90 -1.14 -12.66
N GLU A 271 -28.98 -1.91 -12.81
CA GLU A 271 -29.09 -3.30 -12.32
C GLU A 271 -28.05 -4.19 -12.97
N GLU A 272 -27.91 -4.06 -14.27
CA GLU A 272 -26.99 -4.81 -15.12
C GLU A 272 -25.53 -4.58 -14.66
N GLY A 273 -25.18 -3.33 -14.34
CA GLY A 273 -23.83 -2.97 -13.88
C GLY A 273 -23.49 -3.55 -12.50
N VAL A 274 -24.46 -3.61 -11.57
CA VAL A 274 -24.25 -4.22 -10.24
C VAL A 274 -24.09 -5.74 -10.35
N LEU A 275 -24.89 -6.40 -11.19
CA LEU A 275 -24.80 -7.84 -11.41
C LEU A 275 -23.49 -8.24 -12.10
N GLU A 276 -23.10 -7.54 -13.18
CA GLU A 276 -21.82 -7.78 -13.87
C GLU A 276 -20.63 -7.54 -12.92
N CYS A 277 -20.67 -6.46 -12.12
CA CYS A 277 -19.64 -6.19 -11.12
C CYS A 277 -19.58 -7.29 -10.04
N TYR A 278 -20.73 -7.76 -9.55
CA TYR A 278 -20.80 -8.85 -8.59
C TYR A 278 -20.16 -10.13 -9.13
N GLU A 279 -20.54 -10.56 -10.35
CA GLU A 279 -20.02 -11.78 -10.97
C GLU A 279 -18.50 -11.70 -11.16
N VAL A 280 -17.99 -10.59 -11.69
CA VAL A 280 -16.55 -10.36 -11.87
C VAL A 280 -15.77 -10.37 -10.55
N ILE A 281 -16.34 -9.85 -9.45
CA ILE A 281 -15.69 -9.90 -8.13
C ILE A 281 -15.81 -11.30 -7.52
N GLN A 282 -16.94 -11.97 -7.67
CA GLN A 282 -17.17 -13.33 -7.18
C GLN A 282 -16.19 -14.33 -7.82
N ASP A 283 -16.00 -14.25 -9.13
CA ASP A 283 -15.03 -15.07 -9.87
C ASP A 283 -13.60 -14.84 -9.40
N LYS A 284 -13.17 -13.58 -9.24
CA LYS A 284 -11.85 -13.25 -8.68
C LYS A 284 -11.66 -13.84 -7.28
N VAL A 285 -12.69 -13.80 -6.43
CA VAL A 285 -12.67 -14.41 -5.09
C VAL A 285 -12.62 -15.94 -5.17
N LEU A 286 -13.31 -16.56 -6.12
CA LEU A 286 -13.30 -18.01 -6.32
C LEU A 286 -11.94 -18.50 -6.83
N MET A 287 -11.36 -17.85 -7.84
CA MET A 287 -10.03 -18.15 -8.37
C MET A 287 -8.95 -18.04 -7.29
N ARG A 288 -8.99 -17.00 -6.45
CA ARG A 288 -8.06 -16.83 -5.32
C ARG A 288 -8.18 -17.94 -4.27
N LYS A 289 -9.39 -18.50 -4.08
CA LYS A 289 -9.61 -19.67 -3.20
C LYS A 289 -9.08 -20.97 -3.80
N GLN A 290 -9.06 -21.10 -5.14
CA GLN A 290 -8.50 -22.26 -5.83
C GLN A 290 -6.96 -22.23 -5.74
N SER A 291 -6.33 -21.12 -6.11
CA SER A 291 -4.86 -20.96 -6.00
C SER A 291 -4.34 -21.16 -4.56
N ALA A 292 -5.14 -20.80 -3.54
CA ALA A 292 -4.78 -21.05 -2.14
C ALA A 292 -4.93 -22.52 -1.70
N LYS A 293 -5.74 -23.33 -2.40
CA LYS A 293 -5.85 -24.78 -2.17
C LYS A 293 -4.74 -25.56 -2.88
N ASP A 294 -4.35 -25.11 -4.07
CA ASP A 294 -3.27 -25.73 -4.84
C ASP A 294 -1.89 -25.52 -4.18
N VAL A 295 -1.72 -24.46 -3.38
CA VAL A 295 -0.57 -24.26 -2.47
C VAL A 295 -0.82 -24.96 -1.12
N SER A 296 -1.27 -26.21 -1.16
CA SER A 296 -1.17 -27.14 -0.03
C SER A 296 0.27 -27.70 0.02
N PRO A 297 0.87 -27.89 1.21
CA PRO A 297 2.28 -28.26 1.28
C PRO A 297 2.51 -29.68 0.76
N SER A 298 3.13 -29.80 -0.41
CA SER A 298 3.88 -31.01 -0.77
C SER A 298 4.92 -31.23 0.30
N ALA A 299 4.69 -32.22 1.18
CA ALA A 299 5.53 -32.47 2.33
C ALA A 299 6.99 -32.62 1.89
N SER A 300 7.86 -31.69 2.32
CA SER A 300 9.30 -31.86 2.15
C SER A 300 9.71 -33.03 3.02
N SER A 301 9.88 -34.20 2.40
CA SER A 301 10.40 -35.39 3.04
C SER A 301 11.86 -35.14 3.42
N VAL A 302 12.08 -34.61 4.62
CA VAL A 302 13.39 -34.59 5.25
C VAL A 302 13.84 -36.05 5.37
N PRO A 303 14.97 -36.46 4.77
CA PRO A 303 15.45 -37.82 4.93
C PRO A 303 15.88 -38.02 6.39
N PRO A 304 15.47 -39.10 7.07
CA PRO A 304 15.92 -39.36 8.43
C PRO A 304 17.43 -39.67 8.43
N SER A 305 18.16 -39.02 9.33
CA SER A 305 19.58 -39.30 9.54
C SER A 305 19.81 -40.79 9.88
N PRO A 306 20.86 -41.43 9.33
CA PRO A 306 21.04 -42.88 9.48
C PRO A 306 21.44 -43.26 10.91
N ILE A 307 20.61 -44.08 11.55
CA ILE A 307 20.90 -44.72 12.84
C ILE A 307 21.89 -45.87 12.57
N GLY A 308 23.17 -45.59 12.81
CA GLY A 308 24.27 -46.56 12.73
C GLY A 308 24.56 -47.19 14.09
N VAL A 309 24.09 -48.41 14.30
CA VAL A 309 24.28 -49.22 15.51
C VAL A 309 25.74 -49.63 15.68
N LEU A 310 26.26 -49.59 16.92
CA LEU A 310 27.08 -50.66 17.54
C LEU A 310 27.20 -50.43 19.05
N ASP A 311 26.27 -51.01 19.82
CA ASP A 311 26.53 -51.33 21.24
C ASP A 311 27.45 -52.56 21.31
N ALA A 312 28.55 -52.46 22.06
CA ALA A 312 29.41 -53.59 22.42
C ALA A 312 29.63 -53.61 23.95
N PRO A 313 29.58 -54.77 24.61
CA PRO A 313 29.29 -54.85 26.04
C PRO A 313 30.52 -54.64 26.93
N CYS A 314 30.28 -54.11 28.12
CA CYS A 314 31.25 -54.03 29.21
C CYS A 314 31.82 -55.41 29.58
N LEU A 315 33.15 -55.51 29.68
CA LEU A 315 33.82 -56.49 30.52
C LEU A 315 34.89 -55.78 31.35
N SER A 316 34.76 -55.86 32.68
CA SER A 316 35.79 -55.42 33.62
C SER A 316 36.60 -56.62 34.11
N TYR A 317 37.92 -56.50 34.22
CA TYR A 317 38.64 -57.01 35.40
C TYR A 317 39.92 -56.21 35.68
N LYS A 318 40.47 -56.38 36.89
CA LYS A 318 41.46 -55.51 37.56
C LYS A 318 42.91 -56.03 37.47
N SER A 319 43.87 -55.14 37.77
CA SER A 319 44.98 -55.35 38.74
C SER A 319 45.71 -53.99 38.91
N ASP A 320 45.67 -53.32 40.09
CA ASP A 320 46.66 -53.37 41.20
C ASP A 320 47.98 -52.62 40.86
N ASP A 321 48.71 -51.90 41.74
CA ASP A 321 48.51 -51.34 43.08
C ASP A 321 49.66 -50.29 43.33
N ALA A 322 49.75 -49.71 44.53
CA ALA A 322 50.90 -49.03 45.15
C ALA A 322 51.16 -47.52 44.90
N THR A 323 50.66 -46.73 45.86
CA THR A 323 51.44 -45.84 46.76
C THR A 323 52.64 -45.03 46.20
N VAL A 324 52.60 -43.69 46.33
CA VAL A 324 53.53 -42.90 47.18
C VAL A 324 53.14 -41.41 47.22
N VAL A 325 53.31 -40.83 48.42
CA VAL A 325 53.11 -39.42 48.81
C VAL A 325 54.13 -38.47 48.16
N SER A 326 53.73 -37.25 47.78
CA SER A 326 54.45 -36.00 48.11
C SER A 326 53.72 -34.71 47.71
N HIS A 327 53.89 -33.67 48.53
CA HIS A 327 53.36 -32.31 48.36
C HIS A 327 54.30 -31.41 47.52
N ALA A 328 53.78 -30.21 47.19
CA ALA A 328 54.47 -28.91 47.24
C ALA A 328 54.95 -28.23 45.93
N THR A 329 54.21 -27.17 45.57
CA THR A 329 54.70 -25.77 45.58
C THR A 329 55.65 -25.25 44.49
N CYS A 330 55.03 -24.56 43.52
CA CYS A 330 55.36 -23.21 43.01
C CYS A 330 56.61 -22.92 42.12
N LEU A 331 56.47 -21.76 41.45
CA LEU A 331 57.46 -20.91 40.80
C LEU A 331 58.03 -21.40 39.45
N GLY A 332 57.75 -20.63 38.41
CA GLY A 332 58.41 -20.76 37.10
C GLY A 332 59.56 -19.76 36.94
N THR A 333 60.26 -19.87 35.81
CA THR A 333 60.98 -18.75 35.18
C THR A 333 61.31 -19.11 33.73
N SER A 334 61.30 -18.11 32.85
CA SER A 334 61.83 -18.23 31.47
C SER A 334 63.37 -18.22 31.52
N PRO A 335 64.10 -18.66 30.46
CA PRO A 335 64.53 -17.63 29.50
C PRO A 335 64.74 -18.05 28.02
N ALA A 336 64.59 -17.02 27.18
CA ALA A 336 65.05 -16.77 25.80
C ALA A 336 66.23 -17.57 25.18
N THR A 337 66.20 -17.71 23.83
CA THR A 337 67.28 -17.22 22.91
C THR A 337 66.81 -17.15 21.42
N LYS A 338 67.56 -16.62 20.43
CA LYS A 338 67.80 -15.17 20.12
C LYS A 338 68.50 -14.91 18.74
N ARG A 339 67.91 -15.20 17.55
CA ARG A 339 68.47 -14.80 16.21
C ARG A 339 67.43 -15.00 15.07
N ARG A 340 67.35 -14.26 13.96
CA ARG A 340 67.72 -12.90 13.47
C ARG A 340 67.66 -12.97 11.92
N LYS A 341 67.01 -11.98 11.29
CA LYS A 341 67.44 -11.26 10.05
C LYS A 341 67.47 -12.04 8.71
N ASP A 342 67.28 -11.42 7.53
CA ASP A 342 67.01 -10.00 7.18
C ASP A 342 66.33 -9.88 5.79
N HIS A 343 65.71 -8.71 5.56
CA HIS A 343 65.65 -7.83 4.35
C HIS A 343 66.09 -8.35 2.95
N CYS A 344 65.61 -7.83 1.80
CA CYS A 344 65.04 -6.50 1.49
C CYS A 344 64.35 -6.44 0.10
N ARG A 345 63.48 -5.42 -0.12
CA ARG A 345 63.41 -4.42 -1.24
C ARG A 345 63.84 -4.83 -2.69
N LYS A 346 63.32 -4.27 -3.80
CA LYS A 346 62.50 -3.06 -4.05
C LYS A 346 62.03 -3.09 -5.53
N ALA A 347 60.92 -2.42 -5.83
CA ALA A 347 60.86 -1.37 -6.86
C ALA A 347 59.76 -0.41 -6.42
#